data_AF-A0A2I0T6G3-F1
#
_entry.id   AF-A0A2I0T6G3-F1
#
_cell.length_a   1.000
_cell.length_b   1.000
_cell.length_c   1.000
_cell.angle_alpha   90.00
_cell.angle_beta   90.00
_cell.angle_gamma   90.00
#
_symmetry.space_group_name_H-M   'P 1'
#
loop_
_entity.id
_entity.type
_entity.pdbx_description
1 polymer ?
#
loop_
_entity_poly.entity_id
_entity_poly.type
_entity_poly.pdbx_seq_one_letter_code
_entity_poly.pdbx_strand_id
1 'polypeptide(L)'
;MFNSSSWTPRGNYIESNRDDCTVSLIYAVHLKKSGSVFFEYQYIDNNIFFEFFIQNDQCKEMESTADKWVKLTDNGEWGSHSVTLKSGSNILYWRTTGILMGSKVVKPVLVKNITIEGVAYTSECFACKPGTFSDKPGSSGCQVCPRNTYSEKGAKECTKCKEEMYYADQDEMASSQNPYHL
;
A
#
# COMPACT_ATOMS: atom_id res chain seq x y z
N MET A 1 10.64 -17.11 16.64
CA MET A 1 9.58 -16.56 15.77
C MET A 1 9.47 -15.08 16.09
N PHE A 2 10.00 -14.21 15.23
CA PHE A 2 9.83 -12.77 15.42
C PHE A 2 8.41 -12.43 14.98
N ASN A 3 7.58 -11.97 15.92
CA ASN A 3 6.23 -11.53 15.62
C ASN A 3 6.37 -10.15 14.94
N SER A 4 6.29 -10.10 13.61
CA SER A 4 6.38 -8.83 12.87
C SER A 4 5.05 -8.11 12.98
N SER A 5 5.04 -6.91 13.57
CA SER A 5 3.87 -6.05 13.65
C SER A 5 3.43 -5.62 12.24
N SER A 6 2.17 -5.88 11.88
CA SER A 6 1.64 -5.56 10.56
C SER A 6 0.12 -5.45 10.55
N TRP A 7 -0.43 -4.81 9.51
CA TRP A 7 -1.84 -4.93 9.16
C TRP A 7 -2.14 -6.33 8.62
N THR A 8 -3.12 -7.01 9.21
CA THR A 8 -3.43 -8.41 8.91
C THR A 8 -4.87 -8.57 8.43
N PRO A 9 -5.13 -9.26 7.30
CA PRO A 9 -6.48 -9.53 6.84
C PRO A 9 -7.20 -10.54 7.74
N ARG A 10 -8.47 -10.26 8.04
CA ARG A 10 -9.38 -11.05 8.88
C ARG A 10 -10.76 -11.13 8.24
N GLY A 11 -10.95 -12.12 7.36
CA GLY A 11 -12.22 -12.31 6.68
C GLY A 11 -12.60 -11.09 5.83
N ASN A 12 -13.57 -10.29 6.30
CA ASN A 12 -14.10 -9.12 5.60
C ASN A 12 -13.52 -7.77 6.07
N TYR A 13 -12.54 -7.77 6.97
CA TYR A 13 -11.83 -6.57 7.40
C TYR A 13 -10.33 -6.82 7.51
N ILE A 14 -9.57 -5.75 7.67
CA ILE A 14 -8.15 -5.76 8.02
C ILE A 14 -7.99 -5.17 9.41
N GLU A 15 -7.15 -5.79 10.25
CA GLU A 15 -6.84 -5.30 11.61
C GLU A 15 -5.38 -4.83 11.68
N SER A 16 -5.14 -3.77 12.44
CA SER A 16 -3.78 -3.31 12.78
C SER A 16 -3.12 -4.18 13.86
N ASN A 17 -1.84 -3.88 14.14
CA ASN A 17 -1.08 -4.49 15.22
C ASN A 17 -1.69 -4.18 16.60
N ARG A 18 -1.34 -4.99 17.59
CA ARG A 18 -1.81 -4.89 18.99
C ARG A 18 -0.71 -4.51 19.97
N ASP A 19 0.48 -4.25 19.44
CA ASP A 19 1.67 -3.81 20.16
C ASP A 19 1.88 -2.31 19.97
N ASP A 20 3.04 -1.81 20.41
CA ASP A 20 3.41 -0.42 20.41
C ASP A 20 4.11 0.05 19.13
N CYS A 21 4.33 -0.86 18.19
CA CYS A 21 5.03 -0.51 16.96
C CYS A 21 4.15 0.38 16.07
N THR A 22 4.80 1.27 15.32
CA THR A 22 4.14 1.99 14.23
C THR A 22 4.05 1.09 13.01
N VAL A 23 2.85 0.91 12.45
CA VAL A 23 2.65 0.15 11.21
C VAL A 23 1.75 0.91 10.24
N SER A 24 2.02 0.75 8.95
CA SER A 24 1.27 1.42 7.89
C SER A 24 0.73 0.41 6.90
N LEU A 25 -0.54 0.55 6.54
CA LEU A 25 -1.08 -0.02 5.31
C LEU A 25 -0.97 1.05 4.22
N ILE A 26 -0.38 0.67 3.09
CA ILE A 26 -0.05 1.59 2.00
C ILE A 26 -0.74 1.11 0.73
N TYR A 27 -1.45 2.02 0.06
CA TYR A 27 -2.03 1.75 -1.25
C TYR A 27 -1.70 2.87 -2.24
N ALA A 28 -0.95 2.53 -3.29
CA ALA A 28 -0.59 3.46 -4.35
C ALA A 28 -1.58 3.33 -5.52
N VAL A 29 -2.22 4.43 -5.88
CA VAL A 29 -3.25 4.46 -6.92
C VAL A 29 -3.04 5.64 -7.87
N HIS A 30 -3.36 5.44 -9.15
CA HIS A 30 -3.28 6.50 -10.16
C HIS A 30 -4.68 6.80 -10.72
N LEU A 31 -5.17 8.01 -10.45
CA LEU A 31 -6.50 8.47 -10.83
C LEU A 31 -6.47 9.16 -12.19
N LYS A 32 -7.37 8.77 -13.11
CA LYS A 32 -7.54 9.42 -14.42
C LYS A 32 -8.26 10.75 -14.32
N LYS A 33 -9.15 10.87 -13.34
CA LYS A 33 -9.86 12.10 -12.99
C LYS A 33 -9.90 12.23 -11.48
N SER A 34 -10.10 13.45 -10.97
CA SER A 34 -10.33 13.66 -9.53
C SER A 34 -11.46 12.75 -9.04
N GLY A 35 -11.30 12.25 -7.83
CA GLY A 35 -12.19 11.26 -7.23
C GLY A 35 -12.14 11.33 -5.73
N SER A 36 -12.49 10.23 -5.06
CA SER A 36 -12.51 10.14 -3.61
C SER A 36 -11.99 8.77 -3.16
N VAL A 37 -11.51 8.70 -1.93
CA VAL A 37 -11.33 7.45 -1.19
C VAL A 37 -12.34 7.43 -0.06
N PHE A 38 -13.07 6.33 0.06
CA PHE A 38 -13.99 6.04 1.14
C PHE A 38 -13.57 4.75 1.83
N PHE A 39 -13.68 4.70 3.16
CA PHE A 39 -13.52 3.46 3.92
C PHE A 39 -14.35 3.50 5.20
N GLU A 40 -14.70 2.31 5.68
CA GLU A 40 -15.31 2.12 6.99
C GLU A 40 -14.26 1.65 7.99
N TYR A 41 -14.39 2.08 9.24
CA TYR A 41 -13.42 1.76 10.28
C TYR A 41 -14.06 1.56 11.66
N GLN A 42 -13.35 0.85 12.54
CA GLN A 42 -13.57 0.88 13.99
C GLN A 42 -12.29 1.34 14.67
N TYR A 43 -12.41 2.37 15.51
CA TYR A 43 -11.30 2.98 16.22
C TYR A 43 -11.75 3.34 17.64
N ILE A 44 -11.60 2.40 18.58
CA ILE A 44 -12.27 2.44 19.90
C ILE A 44 -11.31 2.64 21.09
N ASP A 45 -10.00 2.68 20.83
CA ASP A 45 -8.97 2.77 21.86
C ASP A 45 -8.14 4.03 21.62
N ASN A 46 -8.12 4.94 22.58
CA ASN A 46 -7.38 6.19 22.46
C ASN A 46 -5.87 6.02 22.74
N ASN A 47 -5.42 4.82 23.15
CA ASN A 47 -4.01 4.49 23.34
C ASN A 47 -3.32 4.03 22.04
N ILE A 48 -4.06 3.87 20.96
CA ILE A 48 -3.51 3.73 19.61
C ILE A 48 -3.85 5.00 18.85
N PHE A 49 -2.87 5.61 18.22
CA PHE A 49 -3.08 6.77 17.38
C PHE A 49 -3.32 6.30 15.94
N PHE A 50 -4.49 6.61 15.39
CA PHE A 50 -4.85 6.27 14.02
C PHE A 50 -4.91 7.52 13.14
N GLU A 51 -4.12 7.53 12.07
CA GLU A 51 -4.11 8.61 11.10
C GLU A 51 -4.25 8.10 9.67
N PHE A 52 -5.01 8.85 8.89
CA PHE A 52 -5.12 8.68 7.45
C PHE A 52 -4.52 9.90 6.76
N PHE A 53 -3.58 9.68 5.84
CA PHE A 53 -2.99 10.77 5.07
C PHE A 53 -2.63 10.32 3.66
N ILE A 54 -2.51 11.31 2.77
CA ILE A 54 -2.26 11.11 1.35
C ILE A 54 -0.96 11.82 0.99
N GLN A 55 -0.07 11.11 0.31
CA GLN A 55 1.13 11.68 -0.29
C GLN A 55 1.07 11.61 -1.81
N ASN A 56 1.71 12.57 -2.47
CA ASN A 56 2.01 12.47 -3.90
C ASN A 56 3.36 11.76 -4.15
N ASP A 57 3.73 11.63 -5.41
CA ASP A 57 5.01 11.10 -5.88
C ASP A 57 6.24 11.88 -5.37
N GLN A 58 6.04 13.12 -4.94
CA GLN A 58 7.07 13.99 -4.35
C GLN A 58 7.13 13.89 -2.81
N CYS A 59 6.51 12.88 -2.21
CA CYS A 59 6.43 12.67 -0.75
C CYS A 59 5.81 13.84 0.04
N LYS A 60 5.07 14.72 -0.64
CA LYS A 60 4.37 15.84 -0.01
C LYS A 60 2.99 15.39 0.43
N GLU A 61 2.67 15.58 1.70
CA GLU A 61 1.30 15.45 2.19
C GLU A 61 0.39 16.45 1.46
N MET A 62 -0.76 15.99 0.98
CA MET A 62 -1.67 16.85 0.22
C MET A 62 -2.54 17.69 1.19
N GLU A 63 -2.53 19.01 1.03
CA GLU A 63 -3.20 19.99 1.92
C GLU A 63 -4.75 19.87 2.02
N SER A 64 -5.41 19.00 1.26
CA SER A 64 -6.88 18.82 1.36
C SER A 64 -7.34 18.08 2.63
N THR A 65 -6.44 17.83 3.59
CA THR A 65 -6.69 17.12 4.84
C THR A 65 -7.33 18.01 5.92
N ALA A 66 -8.38 18.75 5.59
CA ALA A 66 -9.18 19.43 6.62
C ALA A 66 -9.75 18.42 7.64
N ASP A 67 -9.86 17.14 7.26
CA ASP A 67 -10.24 16.01 8.12
C ASP A 67 -9.11 14.97 8.28
N LYS A 68 -7.87 15.39 8.59
CA LYS A 68 -6.75 14.45 8.89
C LYS A 68 -7.08 13.45 10.02
N TRP A 69 -8.01 13.82 10.89
CA TRP A 69 -8.31 13.12 12.12
C TRP A 69 -9.48 12.16 11.93
N VAL A 70 -9.15 10.87 11.84
CA VAL A 70 -10.15 9.82 11.98
C VAL A 70 -10.63 9.84 13.43
N LYS A 71 -11.94 10.02 13.63
CA LYS A 71 -12.53 10.18 14.98
C LYS A 71 -12.64 8.83 15.66
N LEU A 72 -12.61 8.82 17.00
CA LEU A 72 -12.95 7.60 17.74
C LEU A 72 -14.40 7.20 17.43
N THR A 73 -14.62 5.90 17.28
CA THR A 73 -15.94 5.28 17.15
C THR A 73 -16.41 4.77 18.50
N ASP A 74 -17.73 4.65 18.67
CA ASP A 74 -18.29 3.92 19.81
C ASP A 74 -18.07 2.41 19.68
N ASN A 75 -18.13 1.70 20.81
CA ASN A 75 -17.87 0.25 20.86
C ASN A 75 -18.87 -0.50 19.98
N GLY A 76 -18.37 -1.20 18.96
CA GLY A 76 -19.18 -2.03 18.07
C GLY A 76 -19.79 -1.29 16.88
N GLU A 77 -19.67 0.04 16.82
CA GLU A 77 -20.13 0.84 15.68
C GLU A 77 -19.03 0.98 14.62
N TRP A 78 -19.44 1.11 13.36
CA TRP A 78 -18.53 1.38 12.24
C TRP A 78 -18.67 2.84 11.85
N GLY A 79 -17.57 3.59 11.92
CA GLY A 79 -17.47 4.93 11.36
C GLY A 79 -17.14 4.88 9.87
N SER A 80 -17.38 5.98 9.17
CA SER A 80 -16.99 6.14 7.76
C SER A 80 -16.11 7.36 7.58
N HIS A 81 -15.10 7.27 6.71
CA HIS A 81 -14.23 8.37 6.36
C HIS A 81 -14.16 8.51 4.84
N SER A 82 -14.21 9.75 4.35
CA SER A 82 -14.13 10.04 2.92
C SER A 82 -13.24 11.25 2.68
N VAL A 83 -12.29 11.13 1.75
CA VAL A 83 -11.36 12.21 1.39
C VAL A 83 -11.26 12.33 -0.12
N THR A 84 -11.28 13.56 -0.62
CA THR A 84 -11.09 13.86 -2.03
C THR A 84 -9.65 13.59 -2.47
N LEU A 85 -9.50 12.92 -3.61
CA LEU A 85 -8.22 12.64 -4.25
C LEU A 85 -8.07 13.49 -5.52
N LYS A 86 -6.89 14.06 -5.75
CA LYS A 86 -6.59 14.77 -7.00
C LYS A 86 -6.32 13.75 -8.11
N SER A 87 -6.52 14.15 -9.37
CA SER A 87 -6.07 13.36 -10.51
C SER A 87 -4.54 13.15 -10.46
N GLY A 88 -4.08 12.04 -11.04
CA GLY A 88 -2.68 11.63 -10.98
C GLY A 88 -2.40 10.61 -9.88
N SER A 89 -1.14 10.49 -9.49
CA SER A 89 -0.67 9.50 -8.51
C SER A 89 -0.97 9.95 -7.08
N ASN A 90 -1.63 9.09 -6.31
CA ASN A 90 -1.93 9.27 -4.89
C ASN A 90 -1.44 8.03 -4.12
N ILE A 91 -0.74 8.25 -3.01
CA ILE A 91 -0.31 7.19 -2.10
C ILE A 91 -1.07 7.36 -0.79
N LEU A 92 -1.91 6.38 -0.47
CA LEU A 92 -2.81 6.39 0.67
C LEU A 92 -2.14 5.63 1.83
N TYR A 93 -2.15 6.24 3.01
CA TYR A 93 -1.58 5.66 4.23
C TYR A 93 -2.65 5.55 5.32
N TRP A 94 -2.86 4.34 5.82
CA TRP A 94 -3.52 4.09 7.10
C TRP A 94 -2.44 3.71 8.10
N ARG A 95 -2.07 4.64 8.98
CA ARG A 95 -0.96 4.46 9.92
C ARG A 95 -1.49 4.38 11.34
N THR A 96 -1.02 3.38 12.08
CA THR A 96 -1.29 3.24 13.51
C THR A 96 0.01 3.33 14.30
N THR A 97 -0.02 4.03 15.43
CA THR A 97 1.11 4.12 16.37
C THR A 97 0.59 3.87 17.78
N GLY A 98 1.08 2.83 18.46
CA GLY A 98 0.73 2.59 19.86
C GLY A 98 1.42 3.60 20.77
N ILE A 99 0.68 4.15 21.74
CA ILE A 99 1.19 5.05 22.77
C ILE A 99 1.12 4.28 24.09
N LEU A 100 2.20 3.61 24.48
CA LEU A 100 2.22 2.85 25.74
C LEU A 100 2.39 3.78 26.94
N MET A 101 1.33 3.90 27.73
CA MET A 101 1.44 4.18 29.17
C MET A 101 1.28 2.85 29.94
N GLY A 102 2.27 1.95 29.79
CA GLY A 102 2.35 0.65 30.51
C GLY A 102 2.15 -0.60 29.63
N SER A 103 2.15 -1.78 30.25
CA SER A 103 2.09 -3.11 29.59
C SER A 103 0.68 -3.54 29.15
N LYS A 104 -0.13 -2.63 28.57
CA LYS A 104 -1.47 -2.98 28.07
C LYS A 104 -1.44 -3.22 26.56
N VAL A 105 -1.96 -4.37 26.15
CA VAL A 105 -2.26 -4.69 24.74
C VAL A 105 -3.31 -3.70 24.25
N VAL A 106 -3.00 -2.93 23.20
CA VAL A 106 -3.95 -1.97 22.62
C VAL A 106 -5.00 -2.70 21.79
N LYS A 107 -6.22 -2.16 21.73
CA LYS A 107 -7.23 -2.69 20.81
C LYS A 107 -6.91 -2.19 19.40
N PRO A 108 -6.87 -3.09 18.39
CA PRO A 108 -6.48 -2.69 17.04
C PRO A 108 -7.58 -1.87 16.37
N VAL A 109 -7.16 -0.98 15.49
CA VAL A 109 -8.02 -0.36 14.49
C VAL A 109 -8.40 -1.40 13.43
N LEU A 110 -9.69 -1.41 13.07
CA LEU A 110 -10.23 -2.23 12.00
C LEU A 110 -10.61 -1.36 10.81
N VAL A 111 -10.34 -1.81 9.58
CA VAL A 111 -10.74 -1.11 8.35
C VAL A 111 -11.39 -2.09 7.38
N LYS A 112 -12.45 -1.66 6.67
CA LYS A 112 -13.10 -2.45 5.61
C LYS A 112 -13.71 -1.55 4.53
N ASN A 113 -14.22 -2.17 3.47
CA ASN A 113 -14.99 -1.51 2.42
C ASN A 113 -14.28 -0.28 1.80
N ILE A 114 -12.96 -0.43 1.56
CA ILE A 114 -12.14 0.62 0.94
C ILE A 114 -12.57 0.75 -0.54
N THR A 115 -13.14 1.91 -0.87
CA THR A 115 -13.60 2.26 -2.22
C THR A 115 -12.80 3.44 -2.73
N ILE A 116 -12.30 3.37 -3.96
CA ILE A 116 -11.53 4.44 -4.59
C ILE A 116 -12.17 4.79 -5.93
N GLU A 117 -12.56 6.05 -6.08
CA GLU A 117 -13.16 6.60 -7.28
C GLU A 117 -12.14 7.37 -8.14
N GLY A 118 -12.48 7.62 -9.41
CA GLY A 118 -11.62 8.39 -10.32
C GLY A 118 -10.50 7.59 -10.97
N VAL A 119 -10.34 6.31 -10.60
CA VAL A 119 -9.52 5.34 -11.36
C VAL A 119 -10.12 5.13 -12.75
N ALA A 120 -9.28 4.72 -13.71
CA ALA A 120 -9.79 4.26 -15.00
C ALA A 120 -10.72 3.06 -14.72
N TYR A 121 -11.97 3.13 -15.17
CA TYR A 121 -12.80 1.94 -15.28
C TYR A 121 -12.21 1.11 -16.40
N THR A 122 -11.30 0.20 -16.07
CA THR A 122 -10.85 -0.81 -17.02
C THR A 122 -11.51 -2.11 -16.58
N SER A 123 -12.35 -2.69 -17.43
CA SER A 123 -12.67 -4.11 -17.41
C SER A 123 -11.44 -5.00 -17.67
N GLU A 124 -10.27 -4.38 -17.79
CA GLU A 124 -8.98 -4.98 -18.08
C GLU A 124 -8.09 -4.89 -16.84
N CYS A 125 -7.38 -5.97 -16.52
CA CYS A 125 -6.46 -6.02 -15.40
C CYS A 125 -5.33 -5.00 -15.57
N PHE A 126 -4.88 -4.38 -14.48
CA PHE A 126 -3.66 -3.57 -14.51
C PHE A 126 -2.46 -4.44 -14.88
N ALA A 127 -1.64 -3.98 -15.83
CA ALA A 127 -0.41 -4.66 -16.20
C ALA A 127 0.55 -4.76 -15.00
N CYS A 128 1.18 -5.92 -14.82
CA CYS A 128 2.19 -6.13 -13.78
C CYS A 128 3.34 -5.13 -13.89
N LYS A 129 3.84 -4.63 -12.76
CA LYS A 129 4.99 -3.73 -12.73
C LYS A 129 6.27 -4.50 -13.10
N PRO A 130 7.33 -3.83 -13.61
CA PRO A 130 8.63 -4.47 -13.81
C PRO A 130 9.11 -5.20 -12.55
N GLY A 131 9.73 -6.37 -12.73
CA GLY A 131 10.12 -7.28 -11.63
C GLY A 131 8.98 -8.16 -11.09
N THR A 132 7.77 -8.03 -11.64
CA THR A 132 6.63 -8.91 -11.37
C THR A 132 5.99 -9.44 -12.66
N PHE A 133 5.29 -10.57 -12.60
CA PHE A 133 4.64 -11.20 -13.75
C PHE A 133 3.26 -11.79 -13.38
N SER A 134 2.43 -12.09 -14.38
CA SER A 134 1.17 -12.83 -14.20
C SER A 134 0.96 -13.80 -15.35
N ASP A 135 1.07 -15.09 -15.06
CA ASP A 135 0.88 -16.18 -16.02
C ASP A 135 -0.60 -16.44 -16.36
N LYS A 136 -1.52 -16.04 -15.47
CA LYS A 136 -2.96 -16.28 -15.60
C LYS A 136 -3.73 -15.04 -16.07
N PRO A 137 -4.51 -15.14 -17.16
CA PRO A 137 -5.49 -14.11 -17.51
C PRO A 137 -6.49 -13.90 -16.37
N GLY A 138 -6.81 -12.64 -16.05
CA GLY A 138 -7.76 -12.32 -14.98
C GLY A 138 -7.21 -12.48 -13.56
N SER A 139 -5.89 -12.69 -13.39
CA SER A 139 -5.29 -12.74 -12.06
C SER A 139 -5.55 -11.45 -11.28
N SER A 140 -5.88 -11.58 -9.99
CA SER A 140 -6.07 -10.45 -9.07
C SER A 140 -4.74 -9.86 -8.57
N GLY A 141 -3.60 -10.49 -8.89
CA GLY A 141 -2.28 -10.04 -8.44
C GLY A 141 -1.14 -10.53 -9.32
N CYS A 142 0.02 -9.90 -9.14
CA CYS A 142 1.26 -10.23 -9.84
C CYS A 142 2.22 -10.97 -8.90
N GLN A 143 2.95 -11.95 -9.43
CA GLN A 143 3.97 -12.71 -8.74
C GLN A 143 5.33 -12.04 -8.91
N VAL A 144 6.13 -11.99 -7.84
CA VAL A 144 7.49 -11.43 -7.89
C VAL A 144 8.40 -12.38 -8.68
N CYS A 145 9.26 -11.81 -9.52
CA CYS A 145 10.25 -12.58 -10.24
C CYS A 145 11.28 -13.21 -9.28
N PRO A 146 11.63 -14.50 -9.45
CA PRO A 146 12.65 -15.13 -8.63
C PRO A 146 14.02 -14.47 -8.84
N ARG A 147 14.94 -14.69 -7.89
CA ARG A 147 16.33 -14.23 -8.04
C ARG A 147 16.90 -14.70 -9.37
N ASN A 148 17.78 -13.88 -9.93
CA ASN A 148 18.43 -14.10 -11.21
C ASN A 148 17.52 -13.99 -12.44
N THR A 149 16.36 -13.34 -12.28
CA THR A 149 15.42 -13.08 -13.38
C THR A 149 14.90 -11.64 -13.32
N TYR A 150 14.41 -11.14 -14.46
CA TYR A 150 13.79 -9.82 -14.59
C TYR A 150 12.51 -9.92 -15.41
N SER A 151 11.64 -8.93 -15.29
CA SER A 151 10.46 -8.80 -16.14
C SER A 151 10.17 -7.34 -16.47
N GLU A 152 9.65 -7.11 -17.68
CA GLU A 152 9.13 -5.82 -18.08
C GLU A 152 7.67 -5.65 -17.66
N LYS A 153 7.14 -4.43 -17.83
CA LYS A 153 5.74 -4.13 -17.49
C LYS A 153 4.78 -5.02 -18.30
N GLY A 154 3.89 -5.73 -17.60
CA GLY A 154 2.88 -6.59 -18.21
C GLY A 154 3.38 -7.97 -18.63
N ALA A 155 4.54 -8.40 -18.16
CA ALA A 155 5.08 -9.72 -18.48
C ALA A 155 4.21 -10.87 -17.94
N LYS A 156 4.16 -11.96 -18.71
CA LYS A 156 3.49 -13.22 -18.33
C LYS A 156 4.43 -14.25 -17.69
N GLU A 157 5.73 -13.99 -17.73
CA GLU A 157 6.79 -14.81 -17.18
C GLU A 157 8.04 -13.94 -16.92
N CYS A 158 9.01 -14.48 -16.19
CA CYS A 158 10.29 -13.79 -15.93
C CYS A 158 11.40 -14.31 -16.83
N THR A 159 12.23 -13.41 -17.34
CA THR A 159 13.39 -13.70 -18.19
C THR A 159 14.65 -13.86 -17.35
N LYS A 160 15.45 -14.90 -17.60
CA LYS A 160 16.74 -15.09 -16.91
C LYS A 160 17.73 -13.99 -17.27
N CYS A 161 18.48 -13.50 -16.29
CA CYS A 161 19.64 -12.65 -16.55
C CYS A 161 20.71 -13.46 -17.31
N LYS A 162 21.38 -12.85 -18.29
CA LYS A 162 22.56 -13.46 -18.94
C LYS A 162 23.73 -13.45 -17.95
N GLU A 163 24.53 -14.53 -17.93
CA GLU A 163 25.61 -14.77 -16.96
C GLU A 163 26.75 -13.72 -16.97
N GLU A 164 26.73 -12.79 -17.91
CA GLU A 164 27.70 -11.70 -18.06
C GLU A 164 27.28 -10.39 -17.36
N MET A 165 26.11 -10.39 -16.69
CA MET A 165 25.56 -9.21 -16.02
C MET A 165 25.41 -9.49 -14.51
N TYR A 166 26.29 -8.88 -13.72
CA TYR A 166 26.20 -8.89 -12.26
C TYR A 166 24.96 -8.13 -11.77
N TYR A 167 24.32 -8.66 -10.73
CA TYR A 167 23.25 -8.01 -9.99
C TYR A 167 23.78 -6.72 -9.34
N ALA A 168 23.13 -5.59 -9.60
CA ALA A 168 23.20 -4.45 -8.68
C ALA A 168 22.20 -4.71 -7.55
N ASP A 169 22.68 -4.64 -6.31
CA ASP A 169 21.80 -4.58 -5.13
C ASP A 169 20.87 -3.36 -5.25
N GLN A 170 19.72 -3.47 -4.56
CA GLN A 170 18.62 -2.51 -4.57
C GLN A 170 19.12 -1.07 -4.46
N ASP A 171 19.12 -0.32 -5.58
CA ASP A 171 18.72 1.11 -5.63
C ASP A 171 18.79 1.77 -7.02
N GLU A 172 19.23 1.12 -8.11
CA GLU A 172 19.25 1.79 -9.42
C GLU A 172 18.62 0.95 -10.56
N MET A 173 17.41 1.35 -10.97
CA MET A 173 16.82 0.93 -12.24
C MET A 173 17.42 1.72 -13.40
N ALA A 174 18.57 1.29 -13.90
CA ALA A 174 19.00 1.58 -15.27
C ALA A 174 20.02 0.54 -15.74
N SER A 175 19.77 -0.05 -16.92
CA SER A 175 20.78 -0.84 -17.64
C SER A 175 21.90 0.11 -18.10
N SER A 176 23.08 0.06 -17.48
CA SER A 176 24.27 0.72 -18.00
C SER A 176 25.10 -0.26 -18.82
N GLN A 177 25.29 0.05 -20.11
CA GLN A 177 26.30 -0.61 -20.95
C GLN A 177 27.70 -0.22 -20.48
N ASN A 178 28.60 -1.18 -20.31
CA ASN A 178 30.03 -0.90 -20.15
C ASN A 178 30.60 -0.38 -21.49
N PRO A 179 31.15 0.85 -21.56
CA PRO A 179 31.69 1.42 -22.79
C PRO A 179 33.12 0.95 -23.13
N TYR A 180 33.68 -0.04 -22.44
CA TYR A 180 34.99 -0.57 -22.77
C TYR A 180 34.95 -2.08 -22.92
N HIS A 181 35.01 -2.55 -24.16
CA HIS A 181 35.95 -3.59 -24.56
C HIS A 181 36.18 -3.54 -26.08
N LEU A 182 37.44 -3.30 -26.43
CA LEU A 182 38.09 -3.62 -27.72
C LEU A 182 37.91 -5.10 -28.05
#